data_AF-A0A2M7ZBW8-F1
#
_entry.id   AF-A0A2M7ZBW8-F1
#
_cell.length_a   1.000
_cell.length_b   1.000
_cell.length_c   1.000
_cell.angle_alpha   90.00
_cell.angle_beta   90.00
_cell.angle_gamma   90.00
#
_symmetry.space_group_name_H-M   'P 1'
#
loop_
_entity.id
_entity.type
_entity.pdbx_description
1 polymer ?
#
loop_
_entity_poly.entity_id
_entity_poly.type
_entity_poly.pdbx_seq_one_letter_code
_entity_poly.pdbx_strand_id
1 'polypeptide(L)' 'MDAANSGSVLSQAYLGFCYENGIGIKQQKSEAERLYRLAAKRGNQAAYNSLKRMYDELRPESEEFKIY' A
#
# COMPACT_ATOMS: atom_id res chain seq x y z
N MET A 1 7.79 19.26 20.33
CA MET A 1 8.00 17.80 20.52
C MET A 1 6.83 17.11 19.81
N ASP A 2 6.88 17.03 18.48
CA ASP A 2 5.74 16.54 17.67
C ASP A 2 5.96 15.10 17.21
N ALA A 3 6.36 14.23 18.15
CA ALA A 3 6.59 12.81 17.89
C ALA A 3 5.28 11.99 17.85
N ALA A 4 4.17 12.52 18.35
CA ALA A 4 2.92 11.77 18.55
C ALA A 4 1.95 11.81 17.35
N ASN A 5 2.02 12.82 16.48
CA ASN A 5 1.14 12.92 15.30
C ASN A 5 1.77 12.34 14.02
N SER A 6 3.01 11.84 14.16
CA SER A 6 3.74 11.11 13.14
C SER A 6 3.56 9.63 13.39
N GLY A 7 2.31 9.13 13.33
CA GLY A 7 2.08 7.68 13.20
C GLY A 7 2.97 7.21 12.07
N SER A 8 4.04 6.48 12.43
CA SER A 8 5.22 6.36 11.58
C SER A 8 4.79 5.89 10.21
N VAL A 9 5.18 6.61 9.17
CA VAL A 9 4.81 6.28 7.79
C VAL A 9 5.20 4.83 7.47
N LEU A 10 6.26 4.34 8.12
CA LEU A 10 6.67 2.94 8.10
C LEU A 10 5.67 2.03 8.81
N SER A 11 5.19 2.39 10.00
CA SER A 11 4.14 1.63 10.71
C SER A 11 2.84 1.53 9.91
N GLN A 12 2.45 2.59 9.20
CA GLN A 12 1.29 2.55 8.29
C GLN A 12 1.52 1.57 7.14
N ALA A 13 2.71 1.58 6.53
CA ALA A 13 3.07 0.63 5.49
C ALA A 13 3.10 -0.83 6.01
N TYR A 14 3.67 -1.06 7.19
CA TYR A 14 3.70 -2.38 7.82
C TYR A 14 2.31 -2.90 8.18
N LEU A 15 1.44 -2.03 8.72
CA LEU A 15 0.06 -2.40 9.01
C LEU A 15 -0.69 -2.75 7.71
N GLY A 16 -0.44 -1.99 6.64
CA GLY A 16 -0.97 -2.31 5.31
C GLY A 16 -0.53 -3.70 4.85
N PHE A 17 0.73 -4.04 5.05
CA PHE A 17 1.27 -5.37 4.75
C PHE A 17 0.63 -6.49 5.58
N CYS A 18 0.38 -6.25 6.87
CA CYS A 18 -0.33 -7.20 7.70
C CYS A 18 -1.78 -7.41 7.23
N TYR A 19 -2.49 -6.36 6.83
CA TYR A 19 -3.85 -6.47 6.29
C TYR A 19 -3.86 -7.16 4.93
N GLU A 20 -2.83 -6.95 4.12
CA GLU A 20 -2.69 -7.58 2.81
C GLU A 20 -2.47 -9.10 2.92
N ASN A 21 -1.63 -9.53 3.87
CA ASN A 21 -1.25 -10.93 4.05
C ASN A 21 -2.06 -11.66 5.13
N GLY A 22 -2.87 -10.95 5.90
CA GLY A 22 -3.60 -11.52 7.04
C GLY A 22 -2.70 -11.92 8.22
N ILE A 23 -1.60 -11.21 8.46
CA ILE A 23 -0.65 -11.54 9.52
C ILE A 23 -1.16 -10.99 10.85
N GLY A 24 -1.61 -11.90 11.73
CA GLY A 24 -2.12 -11.54 13.06
C GLY A 24 -3.44 -10.77 13.06
N ILE A 25 -3.96 -10.42 11.88
CA ILE A 25 -5.23 -9.73 11.66
C ILE A 25 -5.96 -10.34 10.47
N LYS A 26 -7.28 -10.18 10.40
CA LYS A 26 -8.06 -10.64 9.24
C LYS A 26 -7.61 -9.92 7.98
N GLN A 27 -7.32 -10.70 6.93
CA GLN A 27 -6.94 -10.17 5.63
C GLN A 27 -8.01 -9.22 5.09
N GLN A 28 -7.61 -7.99 4.77
CA GLN A 28 -8.46 -6.93 4.25
C GLN A 28 -7.68 -6.06 3.25
N LYS A 29 -7.77 -6.43 1.97
CA LYS A 29 -7.06 -5.71 0.89
C LYS A 29 -7.47 -4.24 0.79
N SER A 30 -8.73 -3.90 1.06
CA SER A 30 -9.21 -2.51 1.07
C SER A 30 -8.51 -1.64 2.12
N GLU A 31 -8.32 -2.18 3.33
CA GLU A 31 -7.65 -1.46 4.42
C GLU A 31 -6.14 -1.37 4.18
N ALA A 32 -5.54 -2.43 3.62
CA ALA A 32 -4.15 -2.41 3.16
C ALA A 32 -3.91 -1.28 2.15
N GLU A 33 -4.77 -1.17 1.14
CA GLU A 33 -4.69 -0.13 0.13
C GLU A 33 -4.80 1.27 0.75
N ARG A 34 -5.76 1.50 1.65
CA ARG A 34 -5.95 2.78 2.34
C ARG A 34 -4.69 3.22 3.09
N LEU A 35 -4.05 2.29 3.80
CA LEU A 35 -2.83 2.52 4.56
C LEU A 35 -1.63 2.78 3.63
N TYR A 36 -1.49 2.01 2.55
CA TYR A 36 -0.44 2.23 1.57
C TYR A 36 -0.58 3.59 0.86
N ARG A 37 -1.80 4.02 0.51
CA ARG A 37 -2.04 5.36 -0.07
C ARG A 37 -1.62 6.47 0.88
N LEU A 38 -1.98 6.35 2.16
CA LEU A 38 -1.62 7.35 3.17
C LEU A 38 -0.10 7.42 3.36
N ALA A 39 0.57 6.27 3.41
CA ALA A 39 2.01 6.19 3.56
C ALA A 39 2.76 6.69 2.30
N ALA A 40 2.30 6.32 1.10
CA ALA A 40 2.86 6.80 -0.16
C ALA A 40 2.72 8.31 -0.31
N LYS A 41 1.57 8.89 0.07
CA LYS A 41 1.34 10.35 0.06
C LYS A 41 2.33 11.11 0.96
N ARG A 42 2.87 10.45 1.99
CA ARG A 42 3.89 11.00 2.91
C ARG A 42 5.32 10.66 2.48
N GLY A 43 5.52 10.15 1.27
CA GLY A 43 6.83 9.89 0.69
C GLY A 43 7.41 8.49 0.95
N ASN A 44 6.61 7.53 1.45
CA ASN A 44 7.09 6.17 1.65
C ASN A 44 7.07 5.37 0.34
N GLN A 45 8.27 5.12 -0.20
CA GLN A 45 8.45 4.39 -1.44
C GLN A 45 7.99 2.93 -1.36
N ALA A 46 8.16 2.26 -0.21
CA ALA A 46 7.75 0.87 -0.04
C ALA A 46 6.22 0.73 -0.13
N ALA A 47 5.49 1.64 0.50
CA ALA A 47 4.03 1.71 0.40
C ALA A 47 3.56 1.99 -1.04
N TYR A 48 4.24 2.88 -1.76
CA TYR A 48 3.96 3.14 -3.17
C TYR A 48 4.17 1.89 -4.03
N ASN A 49 5.27 1.16 -3.82
CA ASN A 49 5.57 -0.07 -4.55
C ASN A 49 4.54 -1.17 -4.25
N SER A 50 4.14 -1.33 -2.98
CA SER A 50 3.07 -2.27 -2.60
C SER A 50 1.73 -1.91 -3.24
N LEU A 51 1.37 -0.62 -3.24
CA LEU A 51 0.16 -0.14 -3.90
C LEU A 51 0.21 -0.45 -5.40
N LYS A 52 1.32 -0.14 -6.07
CA LYS A 52 1.51 -0.43 -7.48
C LYS A 52 1.36 -1.92 -7.77
N ARG A 53 1.99 -2.80 -6.98
CA ARG A 53 1.81 -4.26 -7.12
C ARG A 53 0.35 -4.68 -6.96
N MET A 54 -0.37 -4.15 -5.97
CA MET A 54 -1.79 -4.47 -5.78
C MET A 54 -2.64 -4.07 -6.99
N TYR A 55 -2.33 -2.93 -7.63
CA TYR A 55 -3.00 -2.48 -8.85
C TYR A 55 -2.61 -3.29 -10.08
N ASP A 56 -1.33 -3.65 -10.20
CA ASP A 56 -0.81 -4.48 -11.27
C ASP A 56 -1.41 -5.91 -11.18
N GLU A 57 -1.60 -6.47 -9.98
CA GLU A 57 -2.29 -7.77 -9.78
C GLU A 57 -3.77 -7.75 -10.19
N LEU A 58 -4.46 -6.59 -10.03
CA LEU A 58 -5.86 -6.41 -10.43
C LEU A 58 -6.02 -6.17 -11.93
N ARG A 59 -4.95 -5.78 -12.61
CA ARG A 59 -4.93 -5.56 -14.04
C ARG A 59 -4.38 -6.84 -14.69
N PRO A 60 -5.23 -7.75 -15.19
CA PRO A 60 -4.70 -8.84 -16.00
C PRO A 60 -3.84 -8.23 -17.11
N GLU A 61 -2.74 -8.89 -17.42
CA GLU A 61 -1.77 -8.52 -18.45
C GLU A 61 -2.38 -8.63 -19.87
N SER A 62 -3.61 -8.14 -20.05
CA SER A 62 -4.33 -8.11 -21.31
C SER A 62 -4.23 -6.71 -21.90
N GLU A 63 -3.42 -6.70 -22.95
CA GLU A 63 -3.29 -5.71 -24.02
C GLU A 63 -2.37 -4.52 -23.75
N GLU A 64 -1.15 -4.71 -24.23
CA GLU A 64 -0.27 -3.72 -24.87
C GLU A 64 -0.88 -2.31 -24.91
N PHE A 65 -0.43 -1.46 -23.98
CA PHE A 65 -0.60 -0.02 -24.14
C PHE A 65 0.42 0.46 -25.18
N LYS A 66 0.18 0.15 -26.46
CA LYS A 66 0.87 0.78 -27.59
C LYS A 66 0.21 2.12 -27.87
N ILE A 67 0.95 3.19 -27.60
CA ILE A 67 0.62 4.54 -28.06
C ILE A 67 1.37 4.68 -29.40
N TYR A 68 0.64 4.72 -30.52
CA TYR A 68 1.19 5.13 -31.83
C TYR A 68 1.37 6.65 -31.88
#